data_AF-A0A7D5GNA1-F1
#
_entry.id   AF-A0A7D5GNA1-F1
#
_cell.length_a   1.000
_cell.length_b   1.000
_cell.length_c   1.000
_cell.angle_alpha   90.00
_cell.angle_beta   90.00
_cell.angle_gamma   90.00
#
_symmetry.space_group_name_H-M   'P 1'
#
loop_
_entity.id
_entity.type
_entity.pdbx_description
1 polymer ?
#
loop_
_entity_poly.entity_id
_entity_poly.type
_entity_poly.pdbx_seq_one_letter_code
_entity_poly.pdbx_strand_id
1 'polypeptide(L)'
;MTDTLTEYGVEADERDALLTELRDSHGEVVGETDKSLVLALEDGHKLDEWAEKLNVDRDELAARMRELADEKADYNWGTYEPFVVRK
;
A
#
# COMPACT_ATOMS: atom_id res chain seq x y z
N MET A 1 -1.29 -16.59 7.97
CA MET A 1 -2.01 -16.69 6.68
C MET A 1 -0.87 -16.70 5.68
N THR A 2 -0.92 -16.10 4.50
CA THR A 2 0.30 -15.81 3.73
C THR A 2 0.08 -14.46 3.09
N ASP A 3 1.10 -13.61 3.10
CA ASP A 3 1.04 -12.30 2.47
C ASP A 3 0.55 -12.42 1.01
N THR A 4 -0.42 -11.60 0.62
CA THR A 4 -1.05 -11.72 -0.70
C THR A 4 -1.59 -10.39 -1.20
N LEU A 5 -1.49 -10.16 -2.51
CA LEU A 5 -2.14 -9.05 -3.19
C LEU A 5 -3.60 -9.41 -3.51
N THR A 6 -4.53 -8.58 -3.06
CA THR A 6 -5.98 -8.77 -3.28
C THR A 6 -6.58 -7.61 -4.07
N GLU A 7 -7.85 -7.71 -4.44
CA GLU A 7 -8.61 -6.59 -5.02
C GLU A 7 -8.77 -5.39 -4.06
N TYR A 8 -8.45 -5.57 -2.76
CA TYR A 8 -8.55 -4.54 -1.72
C TYR A 8 -7.19 -4.05 -1.23
N GLY A 9 -6.09 -4.46 -1.88
CA GLY A 9 -4.72 -4.13 -1.48
C GLY A 9 -3.96 -5.32 -0.91
N VAL A 10 -2.83 -5.05 -0.29
CA VAL A 10 -1.97 -6.03 0.36
C VAL A 10 -2.64 -6.54 1.63
N GLU A 11 -2.86 -7.85 1.69
CA GLU A 11 -3.23 -8.57 2.91
C GLU A 11 -1.93 -9.09 3.54
N ALA A 12 -1.58 -8.53 4.69
CA ALA A 12 -0.36 -8.84 5.43
C ALA A 12 -0.69 -9.73 6.64
N ASP A 13 0.15 -10.75 6.87
CA ASP A 13 -0.01 -11.64 8.03
C ASP A 13 0.11 -10.87 9.35
N GLU A 14 1.06 -9.93 9.41
CA GLU A 14 1.32 -9.05 10.55
C GLU A 14 0.89 -7.62 10.22
N ARG A 15 -0.38 -7.45 9.81
CA ARG A 15 -0.94 -6.15 9.41
C ARG A 15 -0.62 -5.02 10.40
N ASP A 16 -0.74 -5.26 11.70
CA ASP A 16 -0.50 -4.23 12.71
C ASP A 16 0.98 -3.81 12.78
N ALA A 17 1.91 -4.75 12.54
CA ALA A 17 3.33 -4.45 12.41
C ALA A 17 3.60 -3.64 11.14
N LEU A 18 3.04 -4.06 9.99
CA LEU A 18 3.14 -3.33 8.73
C LEU A 18 2.61 -1.88 8.87
N LEU A 19 1.45 -1.68 9.47
CA LEU A 19 0.88 -0.35 9.67
C LEU A 19 1.74 0.52 10.59
N THR A 20 2.44 -0.07 11.55
CA THR A 20 3.41 0.64 12.39
C THR A 20 4.62 1.07 11.56
N GLU A 21 5.18 0.14 10.79
CA GLU A 21 6.31 0.44 9.89
C GLU A 21 5.98 1.51 8.86
N LEU A 22 4.81 1.44 8.23
CA LEU A 22 4.39 2.43 7.22
C LEU A 22 4.18 3.82 7.83
N ARG A 23 3.73 3.90 9.08
CA ARG A 23 3.62 5.18 9.80
C ARG A 23 5.00 5.72 10.18
N ASP A 24 5.92 4.85 10.57
CA ASP A 24 7.30 5.22 10.89
C ASP A 24 8.07 5.67 9.63
N SER A 25 7.76 5.11 8.45
CA SER A 25 8.33 5.51 7.16
C SER A 25 7.67 6.76 6.55
N HIS A 26 7.20 7.68 7.38
CA HIS A 26 6.53 8.92 6.95
C HIS A 26 5.26 8.71 6.10
N GLY A 27 4.57 7.57 6.25
CA GLY A 27 3.31 7.32 5.57
C GLY A 27 2.13 8.09 6.18
N GLU A 28 1.45 8.89 5.37
CA GLU A 28 0.20 9.55 5.74
C GLU A 28 -1.01 8.71 5.31
N VAL A 29 -2.01 8.54 6.17
CA VAL A 29 -3.28 7.90 5.78
C VAL A 29 -4.12 8.94 5.04
N VAL A 30 -4.30 8.73 3.73
CA VAL A 30 -5.04 9.66 2.85
C VAL A 30 -6.42 9.14 2.46
N GLY A 31 -6.70 7.87 2.76
CA GLY A 31 -8.01 7.28 2.51
C GLY A 31 -8.26 6.06 3.39
N GLU A 32 -9.53 5.85 3.74
CA GLU A 32 -9.95 4.73 4.55
C GLU A 32 -11.35 4.28 4.10
N THR A 33 -11.50 2.98 3.86
CA THR A 33 -12.78 2.34 3.54
C THR A 33 -13.06 1.23 4.53
N ASP A 34 -14.21 0.56 4.44
CA ASP A 34 -14.51 -0.60 5.28
C ASP A 34 -13.55 -1.78 5.05
N LYS A 35 -12.87 -1.84 3.89
CA LYS A 35 -12.04 -2.98 3.47
C LYS A 35 -10.55 -2.65 3.30
N SER A 36 -10.19 -1.37 3.24
CA SER A 36 -8.82 -0.95 2.91
C SER A 36 -8.43 0.33 3.61
N LEU A 37 -7.12 0.48 3.83
CA LEU A 37 -6.44 1.71 4.22
C LEU A 37 -5.53 2.14 3.07
N VAL A 38 -5.58 3.41 2.69
CA VAL A 38 -4.75 4.00 1.65
C VAL A 38 -3.73 4.93 2.32
N LEU A 39 -2.46 4.67 2.10
CA LEU A 39 -1.36 5.47 2.62
C LEU A 39 -0.61 6.15 1.47
N ALA A 40 -0.20 7.38 1.67
CA ALA A 40 0.74 8.10 0.83
C ALA A 40 2.13 8.02 1.47
N LEU A 41 3.05 7.32 0.80
CA LEU A 41 4.43 7.13 1.26
C LEU A 41 5.34 8.15 0.58
N GLU A 42 6.23 8.77 1.35
CA GLU A 42 7.28 9.66 0.80
C GLU A 42 8.41 8.89 0.12
N ASP A 43 8.58 7.61 0.48
CA ASP A 43 9.58 6.71 -0.12
C ASP A 43 8.94 5.50 -0.81
N GLY A 44 9.60 5.05 -1.88
CA GLY A 44 9.21 3.87 -2.64
C GLY A 44 9.75 2.56 -2.11
N HIS A 45 10.55 2.59 -1.03
CA HIS A 45 11.25 1.41 -0.54
C HIS A 45 10.29 0.30 -0.13
N LYS A 46 9.12 0.67 0.38
CA LYS A 46 8.08 -0.31 0.74
C LYS A 46 7.46 -1.00 -0.47
N LEU A 47 7.37 -0.35 -1.63
CA LEU A 47 6.92 -1.04 -2.84
C LEU A 47 7.93 -2.08 -3.29
N ASP A 48 9.23 -1.80 -3.20
CA ASP A 48 10.29 -2.74 -3.57
C ASP A 48 10.25 -3.98 -2.66
N GLU A 49 10.19 -3.78 -1.34
CA GLU A 49 10.12 -4.87 -0.35
C GLU A 49 8.90 -5.78 -0.59
N TRP A 50 7.73 -5.19 -0.84
CA TRP A 50 6.51 -5.94 -1.04
C TRP A 50 6.44 -6.61 -2.41
N ALA A 51 7.04 -6.03 -3.45
CA ALA A 51 7.18 -6.67 -4.75
C ALA A 51 8.01 -7.95 -4.64
N GLU A 52 9.14 -7.90 -3.92
CA GLU A 52 9.97 -9.08 -3.64
C GLU A 52 9.21 -10.12 -2.81
N LYS A 53 8.53 -9.69 -1.74
CA LYS A 53 7.78 -10.58 -0.84
C LYS A 53 6.65 -11.32 -1.55
N LEU A 54 5.95 -10.63 -2.45
CA LEU A 54 4.84 -11.18 -3.24
C LEU A 54 5.32 -11.88 -4.52
N ASN A 55 6.62 -11.80 -4.84
CA ASN A 55 7.21 -12.30 -6.07
C ASN A 55 6.48 -11.77 -7.32
N VAL A 56 6.24 -10.45 -7.34
CA VAL A 56 5.63 -9.71 -8.46
C VAL A 56 6.57 -8.62 -8.95
N ASP A 57 6.32 -8.11 -10.15
CA ASP A 57 7.06 -6.97 -10.66
C ASP A 57 6.71 -5.70 -9.86
N ARG A 58 7.73 -4.87 -9.59
CA ARG A 58 7.58 -3.65 -8.79
C ARG A 58 6.72 -2.60 -9.48
N ASP A 59 6.86 -2.44 -10.79
CA ASP A 59 6.06 -1.49 -11.55
C ASP A 59 4.61 -1.98 -11.69
N GLU A 60 4.42 -3.30 -11.81
CA GLU A 60 3.09 -3.91 -11.74
C GLU A 60 2.41 -3.65 -10.39
N LEU A 61 3.12 -3.85 -9.28
CA LEU A 61 2.60 -3.56 -7.94
C LEU A 61 2.29 -2.08 -7.76
N ALA A 62 3.21 -1.20 -8.17
CA ALA A 62 3.03 0.25 -8.08
C ALA A 62 1.81 0.72 -8.89
N ALA A 63 1.64 0.22 -10.12
CA ALA A 63 0.49 0.51 -10.95
C ALA A 63 -0.82 0.05 -10.29
N ARG A 64 -0.81 -1.15 -9.69
CA ARG A 64 -1.98 -1.69 -9.00
C ARG A 64 -2.33 -0.89 -7.75
N MET A 65 -1.33 -0.47 -6.96
CA MET A 65 -1.56 0.39 -5.81
C MET A 65 -2.10 1.76 -6.21
N ARG A 66 -1.60 2.32 -7.31
CA ARG A 66 -2.11 3.57 -7.88
C ARG A 66 -3.58 3.48 -8.24
N GLU A 67 -3.94 2.45 -9.01
CA GLU A 67 -5.32 2.21 -9.43
C GLU A 67 -6.24 2.05 -8.21
N LEU A 68 -5.85 1.21 -7.25
CA LEU A 68 -6.64 0.98 -6.05
C LEU A 68 -6.78 2.24 -5.19
N ALA A 69 -5.77 3.09 -5.14
CA ALA A 69 -5.78 4.32 -4.37
C ALA A 69 -6.61 5.40 -5.05
N ASP A 70 -6.52 5.58 -6.37
CA ASP A 70 -7.36 6.51 -7.15
C ASP A 70 -8.85 6.17 -7.05
N GLU A 71 -9.20 4.88 -6.93
CA GLU A 71 -10.59 4.45 -6.67
C GLU A 71 -11.09 4.80 -5.27
N LYS A 72 -10.19 4.89 -4.29
CA LYS A 72 -10.53 4.89 -2.84
C LYS A 72 -10.21 6.19 -2.13
N ALA A 73 -9.40 7.05 -2.75
CA ALA A 73 -8.96 8.32 -2.20
C ALA A 73 -8.85 9.37 -3.33
N ASP A 74 -9.45 10.53 -3.11
CA ASP A 74 -9.23 11.71 -3.96
C ASP A 74 -8.00 12.46 -3.43
N TYR A 75 -6.81 12.00 -3.82
CA TYR A 75 -5.54 12.52 -3.33
C TYR A 75 -4.62 12.96 -4.48
N ASN A 76 -3.97 14.12 -4.32
CA ASN A 76 -2.95 14.56 -5.25
C ASN A 76 -1.61 13.90 -4.90
N TRP A 77 -1.35 12.78 -5.56
CA TRP A 77 -0.17 11.98 -5.30
C TRP A 77 1.16 12.71 -5.51
N GLY A 78 1.29 13.65 -6.45
CA GLY A 78 2.53 14.42 -6.63
C GLY A 78 3.81 13.54 -6.62
N THR A 79 4.60 13.66 -5.55
CA THR A 79 5.82 12.87 -5.28
C THR A 79 5.62 11.66 -4.38
N TYR A 80 4.43 11.47 -3.81
CA TYR A 80 4.06 10.35 -2.96
C TYR A 80 3.69 9.11 -3.77
N GLU A 81 4.03 7.95 -3.22
CA GLU A 81 3.66 6.65 -3.76
C GLU A 81 2.52 6.03 -2.91
N PRO A 82 1.39 5.65 -3.53
CA PRO A 82 0.31 5.00 -2.80
C PRO A 82 0.70 3.61 -2.34
N PHE A 83 0.25 3.27 -1.15
CA PHE A 83 0.28 1.91 -0.63
C PHE A 83 -1.08 1.56 -0.02
N VAL A 84 -1.72 0.51 -0.52
CA VAL A 84 -3.06 0.10 -0.09
C VAL A 84 -2.97 -1.19 0.70
N VAL A 85 -3.40 -1.14 1.96
CA VAL A 85 -3.43 -2.27 2.88
C VAL A 85 -4.86 -2.73 3.08
N ARG A 86 -5.12 -4.02 3.01
CA ARG A 86 -6.42 -4.61 3.34
C ARG A 86 -6.65 -4.59 4.85
N LYS A 87 -7.86 -4.24 5.27
CA LYS A 87 -8.30 -4.30 6.66
C LYS A 87 -8.63 -5.72 7.10
#